data_AF-R5MM45-F1
#
_entry.id   AF-R5MM45-F1
#
_cell.length_a   1.000
_cell.length_b   1.000
_cell.length_c   1.000
_cell.angle_alpha   90.00
_cell.angle_beta   90.00
_cell.angle_gamma   90.00
#
_symmetry.space_group_name_H-M   'P 1'
#
loop_
_entity.id
_entity.type
_entity.pdbx_description
1 polymer ?
#
loop_
_entity_poly.entity_id
_entity_poly.type
_entity_poly.pdbx_seq_one_letter_code
_entity_poly.pdbx_strand_id
1 'polypeptide(L)'
;MIKIGLAATNDAAGLDNKNVSAFIELAQKNDCEVIKGESAFFEPEEAKRVANGLKDCDLIVVTVKGFTWFGECINEFTKLGVPVCCWAVPEPKKEGVLLFNSMTGLNLFTSVANSGREIPAVKWLYGNADDTLFVNRFLTTVGAIRCLKAIKGKKIAIAGGVAEGFVNLEYDKKKVESRFGITIEETDIDKIIDAVLEMKDEEIAELAAEIKSSASSFTADEERFVKSCKLICVLKRYFEENNYAGMAVACWTRFQERLDIFPCMAYGYLCDHGYPVACEGDLLGLISMIMLSGATQKRAALMDMVQVDPEFGGVVWWHCGIGLPSYANENGMKIKEYPCAPGAPQDPGTVGDLIFNKQKASIFRVADNGDRFFALSAEIGKQRDKGHDGVRAWFTELQMDEEPVSIPEFLETFTKNALPHHYAMSGGRGEAMLIEACKLLGMQGIKKEKYHDYL
;
A
#
# COMPACT_ATOMS: atom_id res chain seq x y z
N MET A 1 -4.34 -3.23 15.70
CA MET A 1 -5.69 -3.78 15.46
C MET A 1 -6.60 -2.66 14.97
N ILE A 2 -7.49 -2.93 14.02
CA ILE A 2 -8.48 -1.96 13.52
C ILE A 2 -9.71 -2.01 14.43
N LYS A 3 -10.17 -0.87 14.94
CA LYS A 3 -11.39 -0.76 15.76
C LYS A 3 -12.58 -0.38 14.89
N ILE A 4 -13.62 -1.20 14.88
CA ILE A 4 -14.84 -0.97 14.09
C ILE A 4 -15.99 -0.70 15.05
N GLY A 5 -16.54 0.50 15.01
CA GLY A 5 -17.75 0.85 15.73
C GLY A 5 -18.97 0.28 15.01
N LEU A 6 -19.80 -0.50 15.71
CA LEU A 6 -21.06 -1.01 15.18
C LEU A 6 -22.23 -0.29 15.85
N ALA A 7 -22.89 0.59 15.11
CA ALA A 7 -24.11 1.27 15.53
C ALA A 7 -25.32 0.66 14.80
N ALA A 8 -26.47 0.55 15.45
CA ALA A 8 -27.65 -0.08 14.88
C ALA A 8 -28.88 0.82 15.05
N THR A 9 -29.72 0.90 14.02
CA THR A 9 -31.08 1.44 14.20
C THR A 9 -31.94 0.47 15.00
N ASN A 10 -33.01 0.97 15.61
CA ASN A 10 -33.89 0.18 16.47
C ASN A 10 -34.54 -1.01 15.74
N ASP A 11 -34.40 -2.22 16.26
CA ASP A 11 -35.05 -3.45 15.78
C ASP A 11 -36.16 -3.83 16.76
N ALA A 12 -37.35 -3.27 16.57
CA ALA A 12 -38.48 -3.49 17.48
C ALA A 12 -38.93 -4.95 17.57
N ALA A 13 -38.59 -5.79 16.58
CA ALA A 13 -38.95 -7.19 16.53
C ALA A 13 -37.83 -8.13 17.03
N GLY A 14 -36.62 -7.61 17.28
CA GLY A 14 -35.47 -8.36 17.80
C GLY A 14 -35.03 -9.50 16.88
N LEU A 15 -35.19 -9.34 15.57
CA LEU A 15 -35.02 -10.41 14.58
C LEU A 15 -33.57 -10.57 14.12
N ASP A 16 -32.75 -9.51 14.17
CA ASP A 16 -31.44 -9.50 13.51
C ASP A 16 -30.24 -9.73 14.44
N ASN A 17 -30.20 -10.90 15.08
CA ASN A 17 -29.04 -11.30 15.89
C ASN A 17 -27.98 -12.04 15.05
N LYS A 18 -28.40 -12.79 14.02
CA LYS A 18 -27.50 -13.64 13.24
C LYS A 18 -26.49 -12.83 12.42
N ASN A 19 -26.92 -11.73 11.78
CA ASN A 19 -26.01 -10.91 10.97
C ASN A 19 -24.95 -10.20 11.83
N VAL A 20 -25.28 -9.79 13.05
CA VAL A 20 -24.31 -9.13 13.95
C VAL A 20 -23.24 -10.11 14.38
N SER A 21 -23.62 -11.33 14.78
CA SER A 21 -22.64 -12.35 15.14
C SER A 21 -21.73 -12.70 13.96
N ALA A 22 -22.31 -12.92 12.77
CA ALA A 22 -21.54 -13.21 11.55
C ALA A 22 -20.62 -12.05 11.15
N PHE A 23 -21.06 -10.79 11.31
CA PHE A 23 -20.23 -9.60 11.08
C PHE A 23 -19.06 -9.52 12.05
N ILE A 24 -19.29 -9.78 13.34
CA ILE A 24 -18.23 -9.80 14.35
C ILE A 24 -17.20 -10.88 14.04
N GLU A 25 -17.65 -12.08 13.66
CA GLU A 25 -16.76 -13.16 13.25
C GLU A 25 -15.95 -12.79 11.99
N LEU A 26 -16.58 -12.16 10.99
CA LEU A 26 -15.89 -11.69 9.78
C LEU A 26 -14.82 -10.64 10.13
N ALA A 27 -15.15 -9.69 11.00
CA ALA A 27 -14.22 -8.67 11.46
C ALA A 27 -13.04 -9.28 12.23
N GLN A 28 -13.31 -10.20 13.16
CA GLN A 28 -12.28 -10.90 13.93
C GLN A 28 -11.34 -11.73 13.06
N LYS A 29 -11.87 -12.43 12.04
CA LYS A 29 -11.07 -13.17 11.05
C LYS A 29 -10.12 -12.27 10.23
N ASN A 30 -10.32 -10.96 10.26
CA ASN A 30 -9.52 -9.97 9.55
C ASN A 30 -8.81 -8.99 10.51
N ASP A 31 -8.48 -9.45 11.72
CA ASP A 31 -7.73 -8.71 12.74
C ASP A 31 -8.36 -7.37 13.15
N CYS A 32 -9.69 -7.35 13.19
CA CYS A 32 -10.48 -6.20 13.62
C CYS A 32 -11.22 -6.48 14.95
N GLU A 33 -11.29 -5.46 15.80
CA GLU A 33 -12.07 -5.43 17.03
C GLU A 33 -13.40 -4.71 16.76
N VAL A 34 -14.54 -5.31 17.15
CA VAL A 34 -15.85 -4.66 17.02
C VAL A 34 -16.28 -4.06 18.35
N ILE A 35 -16.47 -2.75 18.37
CA ILE A 35 -16.99 -1.99 19.50
C ILE A 35 -18.47 -1.72 19.23
N LYS A 36 -19.36 -2.36 20.00
CA LYS A 36 -20.80 -2.14 19.86
C LYS A 36 -21.19 -0.80 20.47
N GLY A 37 -22.09 -0.07 19.80
CA GLY A 37 -22.77 1.07 20.38
C GLY A 37 -23.50 0.68 21.66
N GLU A 38 -23.61 1.64 22.60
CA GLU A 38 -24.25 1.43 23.90
C GLU A 38 -25.73 1.04 23.81
N SER A 39 -26.40 1.45 22.74
CA SER A 39 -27.80 1.13 22.44
C SER A 39 -28.05 1.19 20.93
N ALA A 40 -29.23 0.71 20.53
CA ALA A 40 -29.79 1.09 19.23
C ALA A 40 -30.25 2.57 19.27
N PHE A 41 -30.46 3.16 18.10
CA PHE A 41 -30.98 4.52 17.98
C PHE A 41 -32.15 4.61 17.00
N PHE A 42 -33.01 5.60 17.20
CA PHE A 42 -34.10 5.98 16.33
C PHE A 42 -34.07 7.47 16.03
N GLU A 43 -33.80 8.31 17.05
CA GLU A 43 -33.80 9.77 16.94
C GLU A 43 -32.38 10.38 16.97
N PRO A 44 -32.20 11.65 16.54
CA PRO A 44 -30.88 12.29 16.46
C PRO A 44 -30.10 12.33 17.79
N GLU A 45 -30.76 12.57 18.92
CA GLU A 45 -30.09 12.60 20.23
C GLU A 45 -29.58 11.22 20.68
N GLU A 46 -30.26 10.15 20.30
CA GLU A 46 -29.78 8.78 20.51
C GLU A 46 -28.60 8.47 19.59
N ALA A 47 -28.71 8.82 18.31
CA ALA A 47 -27.63 8.65 17.34
C ALA A 47 -26.35 9.38 17.80
N LYS A 48 -26.48 10.60 18.33
CA LYS A 48 -25.38 11.39 18.90
C LYS A 48 -24.72 10.72 20.09
N ARG A 49 -25.51 10.17 21.02
CA ARG A 49 -24.95 9.43 22.18
C ARG A 49 -24.16 8.21 21.72
N VAL A 50 -24.72 7.41 20.82
CA VAL A 50 -24.04 6.25 20.24
C VAL A 50 -22.77 6.66 19.49
N ALA A 51 -22.83 7.71 18.66
CA ALA A 51 -21.70 8.23 17.89
C ALA A 51 -20.54 8.66 18.81
N ASN A 52 -20.82 9.36 19.92
CA ASN A 52 -19.79 9.77 20.88
C ASN A 52 -19.02 8.59 21.49
N GLY A 53 -19.67 7.45 21.70
CA GLY A 53 -19.02 6.22 22.16
C GLY A 53 -18.13 5.53 21.13
N LEU A 54 -18.26 5.90 19.84
CA LEU A 54 -17.55 5.29 18.71
C LEU A 54 -16.50 6.22 18.06
N LYS A 55 -16.26 7.40 18.64
CA LYS A 55 -15.32 8.41 18.09
C LYS A 55 -13.87 7.94 17.96
N ASP A 56 -13.45 6.99 18.80
CA ASP A 56 -12.09 6.45 18.84
C ASP A 56 -11.95 5.18 17.96
N CYS A 57 -12.98 4.86 17.17
CA CYS A 57 -12.93 3.79 16.16
C CYS A 57 -12.25 4.27 14.88
N ASP A 58 -11.73 3.32 14.10
CA ASP A 58 -11.12 3.57 12.80
C ASP A 58 -12.14 3.52 11.63
N LEU A 59 -13.27 2.86 11.86
CA LEU A 59 -14.40 2.72 10.93
C LEU A 59 -15.68 2.64 11.75
N ILE A 60 -16.76 3.24 11.28
CA ILE A 60 -18.10 3.06 11.84
C ILE A 60 -18.99 2.38 10.81
N VAL A 61 -19.64 1.28 11.20
CA VAL A 61 -20.68 0.61 10.42
C VAL A 61 -22.02 0.87 11.10
N VAL A 62 -22.88 1.62 10.41
CA VAL A 62 -24.26 1.90 10.81
C VAL A 62 -25.17 0.88 10.14
N THR A 63 -25.66 -0.10 10.89
CA THR A 63 -26.60 -1.11 10.38
C THR A 63 -28.05 -0.66 10.54
N VAL A 64 -28.81 -0.77 9.45
CA VAL A 64 -30.23 -0.42 9.40
C VAL A 64 -31.04 -1.70 9.57
N LYS A 65 -31.58 -1.89 10.78
CA LYS A 65 -32.41 -3.04 11.19
C LYS A 65 -33.86 -2.67 11.49
N GLY A 66 -34.14 -1.39 11.55
CA GLY A 66 -35.48 -0.82 11.49
C GLY A 66 -35.41 0.58 10.92
N PHE A 67 -36.42 0.97 10.16
CA PHE A 67 -36.45 2.27 9.53
C PHE A 67 -36.59 3.39 10.57
N THR A 68 -35.68 4.35 10.51
CA THR A 68 -35.86 5.65 11.17
C THR A 68 -36.37 6.66 10.16
N TRP A 69 -37.31 7.49 10.57
CA TRP A 69 -37.82 8.62 9.77
C TRP A 69 -36.81 9.80 9.74
N PHE A 70 -35.78 9.77 10.59
CA PHE A 70 -34.80 10.85 10.79
C PHE A 70 -33.50 10.54 10.04
N GLY A 71 -33.41 11.00 8.80
CA GLY A 71 -32.24 10.77 7.95
C GLY A 71 -30.97 11.46 8.47
N GLU A 72 -31.12 12.56 9.21
CA GLU A 72 -30.04 13.34 9.81
C GLU A 72 -29.25 12.60 10.89
N CYS A 73 -29.76 11.49 11.42
CA CYS A 73 -29.04 10.63 12.37
C CYS A 73 -27.67 10.21 11.84
N ILE A 74 -27.54 9.97 10.53
CA ILE A 74 -26.27 9.58 9.91
C ILE A 74 -25.19 10.66 10.07
N ASN A 75 -25.59 11.93 10.18
CA ASN A 75 -24.66 13.04 10.28
C ASN A 75 -23.93 13.07 11.62
N GLU A 76 -24.52 12.50 12.69
CA GLU A 76 -23.83 12.40 13.98
C GLU A 76 -22.60 11.49 13.90
N PHE A 77 -22.63 10.48 13.02
CA PHE A 77 -21.48 9.62 12.75
C PHE A 77 -20.47 10.28 11.80
N THR A 78 -20.93 10.89 10.70
CA THR A 78 -20.00 11.49 9.71
C THR A 78 -19.26 12.72 10.22
N LYS A 79 -19.84 13.49 11.16
CA LYS A 79 -19.19 14.63 11.80
C LYS A 79 -17.96 14.25 12.65
N LEU A 80 -17.81 12.98 13.02
CA LEU A 80 -16.65 12.50 13.80
C LEU A 80 -15.35 12.48 12.98
N GLY A 81 -15.42 12.60 11.65
CA GLY A 81 -14.25 12.48 10.78
C GLY A 81 -13.71 11.05 10.66
N VAL A 82 -14.44 10.07 11.18
CA VAL A 82 -14.19 8.63 11.02
C VAL A 82 -14.92 8.15 9.76
N PRO A 83 -14.31 7.31 8.89
CA PRO A 83 -15.00 6.72 7.76
C PRO A 83 -16.26 5.96 8.18
N VAL A 84 -17.35 6.12 7.43
CA VAL A 84 -18.67 5.54 7.76
C VAL A 84 -19.16 4.64 6.62
N CYS A 85 -19.61 3.44 6.98
CA CYS A 85 -20.39 2.56 6.13
C CYS A 85 -21.83 2.48 6.64
N CYS A 86 -22.81 2.54 5.73
CA CYS A 86 -24.22 2.26 6.04
C CYS A 86 -24.60 0.89 5.48
N TRP A 87 -25.12 0.01 6.32
CA TRP A 87 -25.40 -1.38 6.00
C TRP A 87 -26.90 -1.69 6.08
N ALA A 88 -27.51 -2.02 4.95
CA ALA A 88 -28.87 -2.58 4.91
C ALA A 88 -28.84 -4.11 4.86
N VAL A 89 -29.68 -4.74 5.70
CA VAL A 89 -29.89 -6.19 5.71
C VAL A 89 -31.17 -6.55 4.94
N PRO A 90 -31.24 -7.67 4.20
CA PRO A 90 -32.45 -8.08 3.49
C PRO A 90 -33.66 -8.25 4.42
N GLU A 91 -34.88 -8.09 3.90
CA GLU A 91 -36.08 -8.43 4.66
C GLU A 91 -36.07 -9.92 5.04
N PRO A 92 -36.44 -10.26 6.29
CA PRO A 92 -36.40 -11.65 6.76
C PRO A 92 -37.48 -12.51 6.11
N LYS A 93 -38.48 -11.88 5.48
CA LYS A 93 -39.55 -12.51 4.71
C LYS A 93 -39.67 -11.81 3.36
N LYS A 94 -40.01 -12.58 2.31
CA LYS A 94 -40.22 -12.05 0.96
C LYS A 94 -41.57 -11.36 0.77
N GLU A 95 -42.54 -11.69 1.60
CA GLU A 95 -43.94 -11.25 1.49
C GLU A 95 -44.51 -10.94 2.87
N GLY A 96 -45.57 -10.13 2.91
CA GLY A 96 -46.26 -9.73 4.13
C GLY A 96 -45.79 -8.39 4.67
N VAL A 97 -45.82 -8.25 6.00
CA VAL A 97 -45.45 -7.00 6.68
C VAL A 97 -43.97 -6.70 6.47
N LEU A 98 -43.67 -5.45 6.11
CA LEU A 98 -42.32 -4.93 6.01
C LEU A 98 -41.74 -4.74 7.42
N LEU A 99 -40.66 -5.45 7.75
CA LEU A 99 -40.15 -5.54 9.12
C LEU A 99 -38.97 -4.60 9.33
N PHE A 100 -37.96 -4.66 8.47
CA PHE A 100 -36.77 -3.82 8.62
C PHE A 100 -36.89 -2.50 7.87
N ASN A 101 -37.47 -2.53 6.67
CA ASN A 101 -37.47 -1.43 5.70
C ASN A 101 -36.06 -0.83 5.52
N SER A 102 -35.05 -1.71 5.56
CA SER A 102 -33.64 -1.36 5.65
C SER A 102 -33.12 -0.64 4.39
N MET A 103 -33.59 -1.04 3.21
CA MET A 103 -33.21 -0.43 1.93
C MET A 103 -33.68 1.02 1.83
N THR A 104 -34.88 1.32 2.32
CA THR A 104 -35.35 2.71 2.42
C THR A 104 -34.49 3.50 3.39
N GLY A 105 -34.09 2.91 4.53
CA GLY A 105 -33.20 3.57 5.48
C GLY A 105 -31.79 3.81 4.92
N LEU A 106 -31.22 2.84 4.19
CA LEU A 106 -29.95 3.03 3.48
C LEU A 106 -30.06 4.15 2.44
N ASN A 107 -31.12 4.19 1.65
CA ASN A 107 -31.35 5.25 0.67
C ASN A 107 -31.50 6.62 1.35
N LEU A 108 -32.24 6.69 2.45
CA LEU A 108 -32.39 7.91 3.25
C LEU A 108 -31.05 8.41 3.81
N PHE A 109 -30.29 7.56 4.50
CA PHE A 109 -29.00 7.94 5.07
C PHE A 109 -27.97 8.33 4.01
N THR A 110 -27.87 7.56 2.93
CA THR A 110 -26.93 7.89 1.85
C THR A 110 -27.33 9.15 1.09
N SER A 111 -28.62 9.40 0.86
CA SER A 111 -29.07 10.65 0.22
C SER A 111 -28.77 11.87 1.10
N VAL A 112 -28.97 11.78 2.41
CA VAL A 112 -28.62 12.87 3.35
C VAL A 112 -27.11 13.10 3.42
N ALA A 113 -26.31 12.04 3.57
CA ALA A 113 -24.88 12.18 3.80
C ALA A 113 -24.07 12.50 2.53
N ASN A 114 -24.48 11.96 1.38
CA ASN A 114 -23.70 12.00 0.14
C ASN A 114 -24.17 13.07 -0.85
N SER A 115 -25.36 13.65 -0.67
CA SER A 115 -25.87 14.68 -1.59
C SER A 115 -24.90 15.84 -1.74
N GLY A 116 -24.64 16.23 -2.99
CA GLY A 116 -23.72 17.32 -3.34
C GLY A 116 -22.22 17.01 -3.19
N ARG A 117 -21.85 15.75 -2.90
CA ARG A 117 -20.44 15.35 -2.78
C ARG A 117 -19.97 14.55 -3.98
N GLU A 118 -18.78 14.85 -4.47
CA GLU A 118 -18.11 14.03 -5.50
C GLU A 118 -17.67 12.68 -4.92
N ILE A 119 -17.09 12.69 -3.71
CA ILE A 119 -16.73 11.49 -2.96
C ILE A 119 -17.78 11.27 -1.86
N PRO A 120 -18.49 10.12 -1.86
CA PRO A 120 -19.47 9.80 -0.83
C PRO A 120 -18.88 9.88 0.58
N ALA A 121 -19.59 10.53 1.50
CA ALA A 121 -19.25 10.53 2.93
C ALA A 121 -19.53 9.19 3.60
N VAL A 122 -20.52 8.46 3.06
CA VAL A 122 -21.00 7.18 3.57
C VAL A 122 -20.98 6.17 2.43
N LYS A 123 -20.25 5.07 2.63
CA LYS A 123 -20.23 3.93 1.70
C LYS A 123 -21.36 2.97 2.04
N TRP A 124 -22.07 2.48 1.04
CA TRP A 124 -23.15 1.50 1.25
C TRP A 124 -22.60 0.07 1.33
N LEU A 125 -23.25 -0.74 2.16
CA LEU A 125 -23.14 -2.19 2.26
C LEU A 125 -24.56 -2.80 2.21
N TYR A 126 -24.71 -3.97 1.58
CA TYR A 126 -25.99 -4.66 1.46
C TYR A 126 -25.80 -6.17 1.50
N GLY A 127 -26.75 -6.86 2.12
CA GLY A 127 -26.76 -8.32 2.24
C GLY A 127 -26.53 -8.79 3.67
N ASN A 128 -26.57 -10.10 3.86
CA ASN A 128 -26.09 -10.74 5.08
C ASN A 128 -24.57 -10.61 5.20
N ALA A 129 -24.04 -10.74 6.40
CA ALA A 129 -22.60 -10.55 6.64
C ALA A 129 -21.69 -11.58 5.94
N ASP A 130 -22.24 -12.72 5.51
CA ASP A 130 -21.58 -13.78 4.75
C ASP A 130 -21.83 -13.70 3.23
N ASP A 131 -22.65 -12.76 2.76
CA ASP A 131 -22.89 -12.57 1.33
C ASP A 131 -21.66 -11.98 0.64
N THR A 132 -21.28 -12.53 -0.53
CA THR A 132 -20.11 -12.10 -1.31
C THR A 132 -20.12 -10.59 -1.58
N LEU A 133 -21.28 -9.99 -1.87
CA LEU A 133 -21.40 -8.55 -2.11
C LEU A 133 -21.05 -7.72 -0.87
N PHE A 134 -21.53 -8.13 0.30
CA PHE A 134 -21.22 -7.48 1.57
C PHE A 134 -19.74 -7.66 1.90
N VAL A 135 -19.26 -8.91 1.89
CA VAL A 135 -17.88 -9.27 2.26
C VAL A 135 -16.88 -8.50 1.43
N ASN A 136 -17.01 -8.51 0.10
CA ASN A 136 -16.06 -7.82 -0.78
C ASN A 136 -16.02 -6.32 -0.48
N ARG A 137 -17.18 -5.66 -0.40
CA ARG A 137 -17.24 -4.22 -0.15
C ARG A 137 -16.71 -3.84 1.24
N PHE A 138 -17.04 -4.62 2.27
CA PHE A 138 -16.57 -4.40 3.63
C PHE A 138 -15.06 -4.60 3.74
N LEU A 139 -14.52 -5.69 3.19
CA LEU A 139 -13.08 -5.97 3.25
C LEU A 139 -12.25 -4.97 2.44
N THR A 140 -12.79 -4.40 1.35
CA THR A 140 -12.18 -3.24 0.68
C THR A 140 -12.01 -2.07 1.65
N THR A 141 -13.04 -1.75 2.44
CA THR A 141 -12.94 -0.67 3.45
C THR A 141 -11.95 -1.01 4.54
N VAL A 142 -11.99 -2.22 5.09
CA VAL A 142 -11.01 -2.65 6.10
C VAL A 142 -9.59 -2.54 5.57
N GLY A 143 -9.34 -2.96 4.33
CA GLY A 143 -8.04 -2.81 3.69
C GLY A 143 -7.63 -1.36 3.48
N ALA A 144 -8.57 -0.49 3.08
CA ALA A 144 -8.31 0.95 2.95
C ALA A 144 -7.90 1.57 4.30
N ILE A 145 -8.61 1.23 5.38
CA ILE A 145 -8.25 1.66 6.74
C ILE A 145 -6.87 1.14 7.13
N ARG A 146 -6.51 -0.10 6.76
CA ARG A 146 -5.17 -0.65 6.99
C ARG A 146 -4.08 0.18 6.30
N CYS A 147 -4.31 0.61 5.05
CA CYS A 147 -3.41 1.51 4.32
C CYS A 147 -3.22 2.84 5.08
N LEU A 148 -4.32 3.45 5.52
CA LEU A 148 -4.28 4.71 6.26
C LEU A 148 -3.56 4.58 7.60
N LYS A 149 -3.78 3.50 8.35
CA LYS A 149 -3.08 3.24 9.63
C LYS A 149 -1.60 2.91 9.44
N ALA A 150 -1.20 2.40 8.27
CA ALA A 150 0.19 2.13 7.95
C ALA A 150 1.01 3.42 7.80
N ILE A 151 0.37 4.54 7.43
CA ILE A 151 1.07 5.81 7.16
C ILE A 151 0.71 6.93 8.15
N LYS A 152 -0.56 7.10 8.53
CA LYS A 152 -1.00 8.25 9.34
C LYS A 152 -0.40 8.21 10.75
N GLY A 153 0.15 9.35 11.18
CA GLY A 153 0.81 9.54 12.47
C GLY A 153 2.20 8.91 12.56
N LYS A 154 2.77 8.46 11.43
CA LYS A 154 4.10 7.86 11.38
C LYS A 154 5.19 8.89 11.06
N LYS A 155 6.41 8.53 11.44
CA LYS A 155 7.63 9.22 11.01
C LYS A 155 8.26 8.47 9.85
N ILE A 156 8.70 9.20 8.84
CA ILE A 156 9.56 8.66 7.77
C ILE A 156 10.81 9.53 7.67
N ALA A 157 11.93 8.91 7.29
CA ALA A 157 13.19 9.62 7.13
C ALA A 157 13.54 9.83 5.66
N ILE A 158 14.21 10.93 5.36
CA ILE A 158 14.95 11.13 4.12
C ILE A 158 16.43 11.31 4.44
N ALA A 159 17.28 10.45 3.89
CA ALA A 159 18.72 10.47 4.14
C ALA A 159 19.47 10.92 2.88
N GLY A 160 20.18 12.05 2.97
CA GLY A 160 20.95 12.61 1.85
C GLY A 160 20.12 13.39 0.80
N GLY A 161 18.81 13.58 1.03
CA GLY A 161 17.93 14.28 0.10
C GLY A 161 17.51 13.44 -1.11
N VAL A 162 17.01 14.10 -2.15
CA VAL A 162 16.76 13.47 -3.47
C VAL A 162 18.09 13.38 -4.20
N ALA A 163 18.36 12.24 -4.85
CA ALA A 163 19.60 12.04 -5.59
C ALA A 163 19.73 13.05 -6.75
N GLU A 164 20.96 13.51 -7.01
CA GLU A 164 21.21 14.57 -7.99
C GLU A 164 20.67 14.19 -9.39
N GLY A 165 19.99 15.11 -10.07
CA GLY A 165 19.41 14.85 -11.39
C GLY A 165 18.05 14.16 -11.40
N PHE A 166 17.60 13.59 -10.27
CA PHE A 166 16.26 12.97 -10.14
C PHE A 166 15.20 14.02 -9.73
N VAL A 167 15.18 15.15 -10.44
CA VAL A 167 14.31 16.30 -10.13
C VAL A 167 12.82 15.99 -10.16
N ASN A 168 12.42 14.91 -10.84
CA ASN A 168 11.04 14.43 -10.88
C ASN A 168 10.59 13.70 -9.60
N LEU A 169 11.50 13.49 -8.64
CA LEU A 169 11.22 12.91 -7.32
C LEU A 169 11.12 13.97 -6.20
N GLU A 170 11.39 15.24 -6.53
CA GLU A 170 11.23 16.36 -5.62
C GLU A 170 9.79 16.49 -5.11
N TYR A 171 9.65 16.98 -3.89
CA TYR A 171 8.36 17.09 -3.22
C TYR A 171 8.25 18.33 -2.32
N ASP A 172 7.03 18.79 -2.11
CA ASP A 172 6.68 19.80 -1.12
C ASP A 172 6.43 19.12 0.22
N LYS A 173 7.40 19.23 1.13
CA LYS A 173 7.35 18.63 2.48
C LYS A 173 6.07 18.94 3.22
N LYS A 174 5.62 20.20 3.24
CA LYS A 174 4.44 20.61 4.00
C LYS A 174 3.17 20.00 3.43
N LYS A 175 3.04 19.96 2.10
CA LYS A 175 1.89 19.33 1.44
C LYS A 175 1.85 17.83 1.73
N VAL A 176 2.98 17.14 1.61
CA VAL A 176 3.06 15.69 1.86
C VAL A 176 2.75 15.37 3.34
N GLU A 177 3.36 16.08 4.30
CA GLU A 177 3.08 15.91 5.73
C GLU A 177 1.59 16.13 6.04
N SER A 178 0.99 17.19 5.48
CA SER A 178 -0.42 17.48 5.66
C SER A 178 -1.34 16.43 5.01
N ARG A 179 -1.00 15.95 3.81
CA ARG A 179 -1.82 15.00 3.05
C ARG A 179 -1.91 13.65 3.74
N PHE A 180 -0.77 13.13 4.18
CA PHE A 180 -0.68 11.77 4.74
C PHE A 180 -0.71 11.77 6.28
N GLY A 181 -0.63 12.94 6.92
CA GLY A 181 -0.56 13.08 8.37
C GLY A 181 0.71 12.46 8.94
N ILE A 182 1.85 12.68 8.28
CA ILE A 182 3.17 12.14 8.64
C ILE A 182 4.13 13.23 9.11
N THR A 183 5.23 12.81 9.71
CA THR A 183 6.41 13.66 9.96
C THR A 183 7.57 13.19 9.10
N ILE A 184 8.17 14.11 8.35
CA ILE A 184 9.35 13.82 7.51
C ILE A 184 10.59 14.37 8.22
N GLU A 185 11.47 13.48 8.64
CA GLU A 185 12.74 13.82 9.30
C GLU A 185 13.91 13.70 8.31
N GLU A 186 14.83 14.65 8.35
CA GLU A 186 16.06 14.61 7.55
C GLU A 186 17.16 13.92 8.38
N THR A 187 17.81 12.95 7.76
CA THR A 187 18.91 12.20 8.36
C THR A 187 20.20 12.45 7.58
N ASP A 188 21.28 12.66 8.31
CA ASP A 188 22.60 12.83 7.72
C ASP A 188 23.13 11.49 7.20
N ILE A 189 23.26 11.40 5.87
CA ILE A 189 23.75 10.19 5.19
C ILE A 189 25.21 9.88 5.56
N ASP A 190 26.02 10.89 5.87
CA ASP A 190 27.43 10.67 6.23
C ASP A 190 27.54 9.98 7.59
N LYS A 191 26.63 10.24 8.54
CA LYS A 191 26.58 9.50 9.82
C LYS A 191 26.19 8.05 9.66
N ILE A 192 25.33 7.74 8.68
CA ILE A 192 25.00 6.34 8.34
C ILE A 192 26.24 5.64 7.79
N ILE A 193 26.96 6.30 6.88
CA ILE A 193 28.19 5.77 6.28
C ILE A 193 29.28 5.58 7.34
N ASP A 194 29.49 6.55 8.23
CA ASP A 194 30.46 6.47 9.32
C ASP A 194 30.15 5.28 10.24
N ALA A 195 28.88 5.09 10.61
CA ALA A 195 28.46 3.95 11.42
C ALA A 195 28.71 2.60 10.72
N VAL A 196 28.60 2.54 9.38
CA VAL A 196 28.97 1.33 8.60
C VAL A 196 30.48 1.07 8.66
N LEU A 197 31.30 2.12 8.54
CA LEU A 197 32.77 2.00 8.62
C LEU A 197 33.25 1.60 10.01
N GLU A 198 32.60 2.09 11.06
CA GLU A 198 32.95 1.83 12.46
C GLU A 198 32.47 0.46 12.98
N MET A 199 31.41 -0.09 12.39
CA MET A 199 30.85 -1.40 12.79
C MET A 199 31.84 -2.54 12.53
N LYS A 200 31.96 -3.46 13.49
CA LYS A 200 32.88 -4.59 13.40
C LYS A 200 32.27 -5.75 12.62
N ASP A 201 33.10 -6.53 11.93
CA ASP A 201 32.65 -7.66 11.11
C ASP A 201 31.98 -8.76 11.96
N GLU A 202 32.41 -8.92 13.22
CA GLU A 202 31.80 -9.91 14.12
C GLU A 202 30.35 -9.58 14.46
N GLU A 203 29.94 -8.30 14.39
CA GLU A 203 28.55 -7.88 14.65
C GLU A 203 27.59 -8.33 13.53
N ILE A 204 28.10 -8.68 12.35
CA ILE A 204 27.29 -9.09 11.19
C ILE A 204 27.43 -10.56 10.83
N ALA A 205 28.20 -11.34 11.59
CA ALA A 205 28.55 -12.71 11.24
C ALA A 205 27.33 -13.62 11.03
N GLU A 206 26.32 -13.52 11.91
CA GLU A 206 25.08 -14.30 11.80
C GLU A 206 24.27 -13.90 10.56
N LEU A 207 24.10 -12.60 10.32
CA LEU A 207 23.38 -12.07 9.17
C LEU A 207 24.06 -12.46 7.85
N ALA A 208 25.38 -12.33 7.78
CA ALA A 208 26.16 -12.71 6.61
C ALA A 208 26.02 -14.21 6.30
N ALA A 209 26.06 -15.06 7.32
CA ALA A 209 25.85 -16.49 7.17
C ALA A 209 24.43 -16.83 6.71
N GLU A 210 23.41 -16.18 7.26
CA GLU A 210 22.01 -16.32 6.86
C GLU A 210 21.84 -15.98 5.37
N ILE A 211 22.28 -14.79 4.96
CA ILE A 211 22.16 -14.30 3.58
C ILE A 211 22.90 -15.23 2.60
N LYS A 212 24.11 -15.68 2.94
CA LYS A 212 24.86 -16.63 2.12
C LYS A 212 24.18 -17.99 2.02
N SER A 213 23.61 -18.49 3.11
CA SER A 213 22.95 -19.79 3.15
C SER A 213 21.63 -19.83 2.39
N SER A 214 20.95 -18.68 2.27
CA SER A 214 19.70 -18.53 1.53
C SER A 214 19.91 -18.25 0.04
N ALA A 215 21.10 -17.79 -0.36
CA ALA A 215 21.43 -17.55 -1.76
C ALA A 215 21.57 -18.85 -2.56
N SER A 216 21.02 -18.89 -3.77
CA SER A 216 21.21 -20.02 -4.68
C SER A 216 22.61 -20.05 -5.31
N SER A 217 23.31 -18.91 -5.31
CA SER A 217 24.69 -18.76 -5.73
C SER A 217 25.30 -17.50 -5.11
N PHE A 218 26.60 -17.54 -4.81
CA PHE A 218 27.36 -16.41 -4.29
C PHE A 218 28.62 -16.19 -5.14
N THR A 219 28.70 -15.06 -5.84
CA THR A 219 29.86 -14.64 -6.64
C THR A 219 30.18 -13.15 -6.46
N ALA A 220 29.71 -12.56 -5.36
CA ALA A 220 30.02 -11.18 -5.00
C ALA A 220 31.42 -11.09 -4.36
N ASP A 221 32.01 -9.91 -4.41
CA ASP A 221 33.19 -9.56 -3.63
C ASP A 221 32.85 -9.59 -2.13
N GLU A 222 33.73 -10.21 -1.35
CA GLU A 222 33.50 -10.44 0.07
C GLU A 222 33.51 -9.13 0.87
N GLU A 223 34.40 -8.19 0.53
CA GLU A 223 34.51 -6.91 1.25
C GLU A 223 33.27 -6.04 1.02
N ARG A 224 32.81 -5.95 -0.23
CA ARG A 224 31.58 -5.23 -0.61
C ARG A 224 30.33 -5.86 -0.01
N PHE A 225 30.29 -7.19 0.04
CA PHE A 225 29.22 -7.94 0.69
C PHE A 225 29.15 -7.62 2.19
N VAL A 226 30.29 -7.67 2.91
CA VAL A 226 30.36 -7.34 4.34
C VAL A 226 29.87 -5.92 4.61
N LYS A 227 30.28 -4.92 3.80
CA LYS A 227 29.78 -3.53 3.94
C LYS A 227 28.28 -3.43 3.73
N SER A 228 27.72 -4.20 2.80
CA SER A 228 26.27 -4.27 2.59
C SER A 228 25.54 -4.88 3.79
N CYS A 229 26.08 -5.93 4.41
CA CYS A 229 25.53 -6.49 5.66
C CYS A 229 25.59 -5.49 6.82
N LYS A 230 26.69 -4.75 6.96
CA LYS A 230 26.79 -3.67 7.96
C LYS A 230 25.74 -2.59 7.72
N LEU A 231 25.52 -2.21 6.46
CA LEU A 231 24.49 -1.23 6.10
C LEU A 231 23.08 -1.71 6.48
N ILE A 232 22.75 -3.00 6.30
CA ILE A 232 21.49 -3.58 6.79
C ILE A 232 21.34 -3.35 8.29
N CYS A 233 22.35 -3.73 9.08
CA CYS A 233 22.33 -3.56 10.53
C CYS A 233 22.23 -2.10 10.97
N VAL A 234 22.99 -1.19 10.35
CA VAL A 234 22.96 0.24 10.66
C VAL A 234 21.59 0.82 10.36
N LEU A 235 21.05 0.63 9.16
CA LEU A 235 19.73 1.17 8.83
C LEU A 235 18.65 0.60 9.75
N LYS A 236 18.68 -0.71 10.03
CA LYS A 236 17.76 -1.34 10.98
C LYS A 236 17.79 -0.66 12.36
N ARG A 237 18.98 -0.33 12.89
CA ARG A 237 19.11 0.46 14.14
C ARG A 237 18.43 1.82 14.02
N TYR A 238 18.63 2.55 12.91
CA TYR A 238 17.94 3.83 12.68
C TYR A 238 16.41 3.70 12.68
N PHE A 239 15.87 2.65 12.07
CA PHE A 239 14.43 2.36 12.10
C PHE A 239 13.93 2.16 13.54
N GLU A 240 14.63 1.31 14.31
CA GLU A 240 14.25 0.93 15.67
C GLU A 240 14.39 2.10 16.67
N GLU A 241 15.50 2.82 16.64
CA GLU A 241 15.81 3.92 17.57
C GLU A 241 14.90 5.15 17.36
N ASN A 242 14.54 5.45 16.11
CA ASN A 242 13.73 6.63 15.77
C ASN A 242 12.26 6.30 15.51
N ASN A 243 11.88 5.01 15.56
CA ASN A 243 10.54 4.50 15.27
C ASN A 243 10.04 4.96 13.89
N TYR A 244 10.89 4.82 12.86
CA TYR A 244 10.54 5.13 11.48
C TYR A 244 9.65 4.04 10.87
N ALA A 245 8.67 4.46 10.08
CA ALA A 245 7.87 3.55 9.25
C ALA A 245 8.52 3.26 7.88
N GLY A 246 9.51 4.05 7.49
CA GLY A 246 10.17 3.98 6.18
C GLY A 246 11.34 4.96 6.08
N MET A 247 12.28 4.67 5.19
CA MET A 247 13.38 5.57 4.86
C MET A 247 13.52 5.74 3.34
N ALA A 248 13.62 6.97 2.86
CA ALA A 248 14.03 7.26 1.48
C ALA A 248 15.50 7.69 1.51
N VAL A 249 16.37 7.01 0.78
CA VAL A 249 17.82 7.19 0.90
C VAL A 249 18.41 7.54 -0.46
N ALA A 250 19.19 8.63 -0.52
CA ALA A 250 20.01 8.96 -1.68
C ALA A 250 21.09 7.87 -1.84
N CYS A 251 20.79 6.87 -2.65
CA CYS A 251 21.60 5.67 -2.78
C CYS A 251 22.88 5.85 -3.61
N TRP A 252 23.07 7.03 -4.18
CA TRP A 252 24.27 7.44 -4.92
C TRP A 252 24.47 8.97 -4.85
N THR A 253 25.68 9.51 -5.02
CA THR A 253 26.99 8.82 -5.20
C THR A 253 27.72 8.50 -3.89
N ARG A 254 27.24 8.97 -2.73
CA ARG A 254 28.00 8.93 -1.46
C ARG A 254 28.38 7.52 -1.02
N PHE A 255 27.50 6.54 -1.22
CA PHE A 255 27.80 5.13 -0.93
C PHE A 255 28.93 4.58 -1.80
N GLN A 256 28.95 4.93 -3.09
CA GLN A 256 30.00 4.49 -4.00
C GLN A 256 31.34 5.16 -3.66
N GLU A 257 31.33 6.47 -3.40
CA GLU A 257 32.52 7.24 -3.08
C GLU A 257 33.19 6.81 -1.77
N ARG A 258 32.41 6.49 -0.73
CA ARG A 258 32.93 6.26 0.62
C ARG A 258 32.97 4.79 1.04
N LEU A 259 32.10 3.95 0.50
CA LEU A 259 31.99 2.54 0.86
C LEU A 259 32.30 1.58 -0.29
N ASP A 260 32.42 2.07 -1.53
CA ASP A 260 32.62 1.22 -2.71
C ASP A 260 31.47 0.19 -2.86
N ILE A 261 30.22 0.63 -2.66
CA ILE A 261 29.01 -0.20 -2.85
C ILE A 261 27.84 0.58 -3.46
N PHE A 262 27.00 -0.10 -4.25
CA PHE A 262 25.58 0.20 -4.42
C PHE A 262 24.78 -0.50 -3.31
N PRO A 263 23.86 0.21 -2.61
CA PRO A 263 23.16 -0.35 -1.45
C PRO A 263 21.92 -1.20 -1.80
N CYS A 264 21.67 -1.47 -3.09
CA CYS A 264 20.40 -2.07 -3.56
C CYS A 264 20.05 -3.39 -2.85
N MET A 265 21.03 -4.29 -2.65
CA MET A 265 20.82 -5.57 -1.98
C MET A 265 20.45 -5.41 -0.50
N ALA A 266 21.07 -4.45 0.20
CA ALA A 266 20.73 -4.13 1.58
C ALA A 266 19.29 -3.63 1.71
N TYR A 267 18.85 -2.77 0.77
CA TYR A 267 17.47 -2.27 0.75
C TYR A 267 16.46 -3.37 0.44
N GLY A 268 16.77 -4.25 -0.53
CA GLY A 268 15.93 -5.41 -0.84
C GLY A 268 15.70 -6.31 0.38
N TYR A 269 16.78 -6.65 1.10
CA TYR A 269 16.71 -7.43 2.34
C TYR A 269 15.86 -6.71 3.40
N LEU A 270 16.12 -5.43 3.67
CA LEU A 270 15.36 -4.63 4.64
C LEU A 270 13.86 -4.59 4.31
N CYS A 271 13.50 -4.34 3.06
CA CYS A 271 12.12 -4.31 2.58
C CYS A 271 11.40 -5.64 2.84
N ASP A 272 12.08 -6.77 2.60
CA ASP A 272 11.51 -8.11 2.85
C ASP A 272 11.27 -8.37 4.35
N HIS A 273 12.15 -7.84 5.19
CA HIS A 273 12.08 -7.95 6.65
C HIS A 273 11.17 -6.90 7.29
N GLY A 274 10.47 -6.08 6.48
CA GLY A 274 9.48 -5.12 6.97
C GLY A 274 10.02 -3.75 7.32
N TYR A 275 11.19 -3.39 6.79
CA TYR A 275 11.81 -2.06 6.88
C TYR A 275 11.83 -1.43 5.49
N PRO A 276 10.77 -0.70 5.07
CA PRO A 276 10.67 -0.17 3.71
C PRO A 276 11.75 0.89 3.43
N VAL A 277 12.59 0.64 2.43
CA VAL A 277 13.60 1.59 1.96
C VAL A 277 13.38 1.90 0.49
N ALA A 278 13.24 3.18 0.16
CA ALA A 278 13.17 3.68 -1.22
C ALA A 278 14.54 4.25 -1.63
N CYS A 279 14.97 3.95 -2.86
CA CYS A 279 16.22 4.45 -3.42
C CYS A 279 16.03 5.89 -3.96
N GLU A 280 17.14 6.52 -4.34
CA GLU A 280 17.24 7.88 -4.89
C GLU A 280 16.56 8.99 -4.07
N GLY A 281 16.28 8.74 -2.80
CA GLY A 281 15.51 9.67 -1.97
C GLY A 281 14.03 9.78 -2.37
N ASP A 282 13.48 8.78 -3.06
CA ASP A 282 12.09 8.78 -3.54
C ASP A 282 11.06 8.66 -2.41
N LEU A 283 10.73 9.80 -1.79
CA LEU A 283 9.81 9.85 -0.67
C LEU A 283 8.37 9.45 -1.05
N LEU A 284 7.89 9.86 -2.23
CA LEU A 284 6.55 9.47 -2.69
C LEU A 284 6.50 7.99 -3.09
N GLY A 285 7.59 7.44 -3.62
CA GLY A 285 7.79 6.01 -3.83
C GLY A 285 7.73 5.23 -2.52
N LEU A 286 8.41 5.71 -1.47
CA LEU A 286 8.34 5.13 -0.13
C LEU A 286 6.91 5.11 0.43
N ILE A 287 6.19 6.22 0.36
CA ILE A 287 4.79 6.29 0.80
C ILE A 287 3.94 5.29 0.01
N SER A 288 4.20 5.16 -1.29
CA SER A 288 3.54 4.18 -2.15
C SER A 288 3.78 2.74 -1.67
N MET A 289 5.02 2.39 -1.31
CA MET A 289 5.37 1.08 -0.77
C MET A 289 4.64 0.78 0.55
N ILE A 290 4.65 1.72 1.49
CA ILE A 290 4.00 1.56 2.81
C ILE A 290 2.49 1.34 2.65
N MET A 291 1.83 2.20 1.85
CA MET A 291 0.38 2.08 1.62
C MET A 291 0.04 0.78 0.91
N LEU A 292 0.82 0.41 -0.11
CA LEU A 292 0.62 -0.83 -0.87
C LEU A 292 0.78 -2.07 0.03
N SER A 293 1.78 -2.10 0.90
CA SER A 293 1.93 -3.16 1.89
C SER A 293 0.76 -3.23 2.87
N GLY A 294 0.19 -2.08 3.26
CA GLY A 294 -1.04 -2.04 4.05
C GLY A 294 -2.25 -2.63 3.32
N ALA A 295 -2.34 -2.43 2.01
CA ALA A 295 -3.43 -2.96 1.18
C ALA A 295 -3.34 -4.48 1.01
N THR A 296 -2.20 -4.97 0.54
CA THR A 296 -2.00 -6.37 0.17
C THR A 296 -1.64 -7.26 1.35
N GLN A 297 -1.20 -6.67 2.47
CA GLN A 297 -0.59 -7.40 3.59
C GLN A 297 0.64 -8.20 3.16
N LYS A 298 1.33 -7.73 2.12
CA LYS A 298 2.57 -8.28 1.59
C LYS A 298 3.66 -7.21 1.56
N ARG A 299 4.91 -7.62 1.47
CA ARG A 299 6.03 -6.67 1.34
C ARG A 299 6.02 -6.03 -0.04
N ALA A 300 6.42 -4.77 -0.08
CA ALA A 300 6.53 -4.01 -1.31
C ALA A 300 7.99 -3.69 -1.63
N ALA A 301 8.31 -3.60 -2.90
CA ALA A 301 9.59 -3.10 -3.42
C ALA A 301 9.33 -1.90 -4.34
N LEU A 302 10.32 -1.03 -4.48
CA LEU A 302 10.33 0.00 -5.51
C LEU A 302 10.97 -0.59 -6.76
N MET A 303 10.36 -0.40 -7.92
CA MET A 303 10.79 -0.99 -9.19
C MET A 303 10.71 0.03 -10.32
N ASP A 304 11.62 -0.11 -11.27
CA ASP A 304 11.72 0.67 -12.49
C ASP A 304 10.93 0.01 -13.62
N MET A 305 10.29 0.83 -14.43
CA MET A 305 9.74 0.37 -15.70
C MET A 305 10.81 0.45 -16.79
N VAL A 306 11.34 -0.69 -17.23
CA VAL A 306 12.53 -0.70 -18.12
C VAL A 306 12.26 -1.16 -19.54
N GLN A 307 11.20 -1.95 -19.77
CA GLN A 307 10.90 -2.50 -21.08
C GLN A 307 9.40 -2.79 -21.23
N VAL A 308 8.87 -2.61 -22.44
CA VAL A 308 7.52 -3.03 -22.82
C VAL A 308 7.54 -3.90 -24.06
N ASP A 309 6.52 -4.74 -24.23
CA ASP A 309 6.31 -5.51 -25.45
C ASP A 309 4.81 -5.56 -25.81
N PRO A 310 4.39 -4.80 -26.84
CA PRO A 310 3.00 -4.80 -27.30
C PRO A 310 2.49 -6.15 -27.82
N GLU A 311 3.33 -6.97 -28.47
CA GLU A 311 2.92 -8.26 -29.01
C GLU A 311 2.77 -9.31 -27.90
N PHE A 312 3.70 -9.30 -26.94
CA PHE A 312 3.61 -10.18 -25.78
C PHE A 312 2.54 -9.74 -24.77
N GLY A 313 2.19 -8.44 -24.77
CA GLY A 313 1.23 -7.83 -23.86
C GLY A 313 1.77 -7.68 -22.44
N GLY A 314 3.04 -7.28 -22.30
CA GLY A 314 3.68 -7.17 -20.99
C GLY A 314 4.66 -6.01 -20.82
N VAL A 315 5.05 -5.81 -19.56
CA VAL A 315 6.02 -4.81 -19.12
C VAL A 315 7.04 -5.50 -18.22
N VAL A 316 8.33 -5.25 -18.44
CA VAL A 316 9.38 -5.64 -17.50
C VAL A 316 9.49 -4.57 -16.45
N TRP A 317 9.32 -5.01 -15.22
CA TRP A 317 9.64 -4.23 -14.04
C TRP A 317 10.93 -4.76 -13.46
N TRP A 318 11.88 -3.86 -13.21
CA TRP A 318 13.26 -4.21 -12.87
C TRP A 318 13.82 -3.24 -11.82
N HIS A 319 14.77 -3.67 -11.00
CA HIS A 319 15.60 -2.76 -10.21
C HIS A 319 16.99 -3.39 -9.99
N CYS A 320 18.00 -2.54 -9.76
CA CYS A 320 19.41 -2.93 -9.53
C CYS A 320 19.68 -3.95 -8.41
N GLY A 321 18.70 -4.30 -7.58
CA GLY A 321 18.90 -5.21 -6.44
C GLY A 321 17.93 -5.04 -5.29
N ILE A 322 16.99 -4.07 -5.37
CA ILE A 322 15.90 -3.89 -4.40
C ILE A 322 14.82 -4.94 -4.66
N GLY A 323 15.14 -6.19 -4.31
CA GLY A 323 14.23 -7.32 -4.51
C GLY A 323 13.97 -7.99 -3.20
N LEU A 324 12.71 -8.40 -3.02
CA LEU A 324 12.27 -9.17 -1.88
C LEU A 324 12.75 -10.62 -2.08
N PRO A 325 13.70 -11.14 -1.27
CA PRO A 325 14.13 -12.53 -1.41
C PRO A 325 12.97 -13.52 -1.32
N SER A 326 11.94 -13.21 -0.50
CA SER A 326 10.70 -13.99 -0.42
C SER A 326 9.91 -14.09 -1.73
N TYR A 327 10.17 -13.24 -2.72
CA TYR A 327 9.52 -13.24 -4.03
C TYR A 327 10.33 -13.99 -5.09
N ALA A 328 11.50 -14.54 -4.76
CA ALA A 328 12.27 -15.34 -5.71
C ALA A 328 11.46 -16.55 -6.20
N ASN A 329 11.57 -16.85 -7.50
CA ASN A 329 11.05 -18.09 -8.07
C ASN A 329 11.88 -19.32 -7.62
N GLU A 330 11.58 -20.48 -8.18
CA GLU A 330 12.22 -21.76 -7.84
C GLU A 330 13.75 -21.79 -8.03
N ASN A 331 14.33 -20.84 -8.77
CA ASN A 331 15.78 -20.72 -8.95
C ASN A 331 16.47 -19.95 -7.80
N GLY A 332 15.68 -19.42 -6.86
CA GLY A 332 16.17 -18.63 -5.74
C GLY A 332 16.80 -17.30 -6.16
N MET A 333 17.41 -16.61 -5.19
CA MET A 333 18.15 -15.37 -5.41
C MET A 333 19.64 -15.66 -5.46
N LYS A 334 20.33 -15.12 -6.47
CA LYS A 334 21.79 -15.10 -6.52
C LYS A 334 22.31 -13.81 -5.91
N ILE A 335 23.48 -13.89 -5.29
CA ILE A 335 24.21 -12.74 -4.77
C ILE A 335 25.48 -12.60 -5.59
N LYS A 336 25.64 -11.48 -6.29
CA LYS A 336 26.74 -11.28 -7.24
C LYS A 336 27.18 -9.82 -7.29
N GLU A 337 28.31 -9.59 -7.94
CA GLU A 337 28.77 -8.23 -8.26
C GLU A 337 27.78 -7.50 -9.17
N TYR A 338 27.75 -6.18 -9.02
CA TYR A 338 26.92 -5.28 -9.80
C TYR A 338 27.19 -5.45 -11.31
N PRO A 339 26.15 -5.66 -12.14
CA PRO A 339 26.34 -5.91 -13.57
C PRO A 339 26.75 -4.62 -14.29
N CYS A 340 27.87 -4.67 -14.99
CA CYS A 340 28.39 -3.55 -15.78
C CYS A 340 28.39 -3.86 -17.28
N ALA A 341 28.18 -2.84 -18.12
CA ALA A 341 28.29 -3.02 -19.56
C ALA A 341 29.73 -3.42 -19.96
N PRO A 342 29.92 -4.28 -20.98
CA PRO A 342 31.25 -4.66 -21.43
C PRO A 342 32.12 -3.44 -21.79
N GLY A 343 33.24 -3.26 -21.10
CA GLY A 343 34.16 -2.14 -21.32
C GLY A 343 33.82 -0.84 -20.57
N ALA A 344 32.72 -0.79 -19.81
CA ALA A 344 32.44 0.29 -18.88
C ALA A 344 33.30 0.15 -17.59
N PRO A 345 33.53 1.25 -16.84
CA PRO A 345 34.06 1.15 -15.48
C PRO A 345 33.25 0.15 -14.65
N GLN A 346 33.92 -0.61 -13.77
CA GLN A 346 33.22 -1.49 -12.84
C GLN A 346 32.54 -0.64 -11.77
N ASP A 347 31.23 -0.57 -11.85
CA ASP A 347 30.37 -0.05 -10.79
C ASP A 347 30.48 -0.96 -9.56
N PRO A 348 30.73 -0.40 -8.37
CA PRO A 348 31.07 -1.22 -7.21
C PRO A 348 29.81 -1.64 -6.45
N GLY A 349 29.68 -2.91 -6.08
CA GLY A 349 28.67 -3.32 -5.11
C GLY A 349 28.08 -4.70 -5.35
N THR A 350 27.25 -5.10 -4.39
CA THR A 350 26.60 -6.41 -4.40
C THR A 350 25.12 -6.27 -4.75
N VAL A 351 24.64 -7.11 -5.66
CA VAL A 351 23.24 -7.12 -6.09
C VAL A 351 22.58 -8.46 -5.79
N GLY A 352 21.30 -8.41 -5.43
CA GLY A 352 20.40 -9.56 -5.50
C GLY A 352 19.92 -9.73 -6.94
N ASP A 353 20.11 -10.90 -7.52
CA ASP A 353 19.65 -11.26 -8.87
C ASP A 353 18.60 -12.36 -8.75
N LEU A 354 17.35 -12.00 -9.04
CA LEU A 354 16.21 -12.91 -8.96
C LEU A 354 15.13 -12.56 -9.98
N ILE A 355 14.31 -13.56 -10.31
CA ILE A 355 13.07 -13.39 -11.06
C ILE A 355 11.91 -13.62 -10.09
N PHE A 356 10.91 -12.74 -10.10
CA PHE A 356 9.74 -12.90 -9.24
C PHE A 356 8.99 -14.21 -9.54
N ASN A 357 8.52 -14.86 -8.49
CA ASN A 357 7.68 -16.04 -8.57
C ASN A 357 6.31 -15.71 -9.18
N LYS A 358 5.61 -16.75 -9.63
CA LYS A 358 4.27 -16.61 -10.22
C LYS A 358 3.26 -16.15 -9.16
N GLN A 359 2.64 -15.00 -9.37
CA GLN A 359 1.63 -14.45 -8.48
C GLN A 359 0.84 -13.31 -9.13
N LYS A 360 -0.32 -13.01 -8.55
CA LYS A 360 -1.01 -11.73 -8.75
C LYS A 360 -0.14 -10.60 -8.21
N ALA A 361 -0.15 -9.45 -8.86
CA ALA A 361 0.61 -8.29 -8.41
C ALA A 361 -0.20 -7.00 -8.52
N SER A 362 0.11 -6.10 -7.59
CA SER A 362 -0.39 -4.74 -7.55
C SER A 362 0.77 -3.77 -7.71
N ILE A 363 0.59 -2.77 -8.56
CA ILE A 363 1.52 -1.67 -8.81
C ILE A 363 0.85 -0.38 -8.36
N PHE A 364 1.57 0.47 -7.64
CA PHE A 364 1.03 1.71 -7.07
C PHE A 364 2.05 2.84 -7.11
N ARG A 365 1.58 4.06 -7.40
CA ARG A 365 2.39 5.28 -7.33
C ARG A 365 1.57 6.47 -6.85
N VAL A 366 2.04 7.10 -5.77
CA VAL A 366 1.64 8.45 -5.36
C VAL A 366 2.37 9.48 -6.23
N ALA A 367 1.63 10.47 -6.74
CA ALA A 367 2.13 11.53 -7.59
C ALA A 367 1.74 12.91 -7.07
N ASP A 368 2.44 13.94 -7.54
CA ASP A 368 2.12 15.37 -7.32
C ASP A 368 1.89 15.73 -5.85
N ASN A 369 2.85 15.42 -4.98
CA ASN A 369 2.77 15.70 -3.54
C ASN A 369 1.57 15.03 -2.84
N GLY A 370 1.02 13.98 -3.45
CA GLY A 370 -0.16 13.29 -2.95
C GLY A 370 -1.49 13.87 -3.42
N ASP A 371 -1.51 14.65 -4.51
CA ASP A 371 -2.76 15.09 -5.14
C ASP A 371 -3.35 14.03 -6.08
N ARG A 372 -2.48 13.24 -6.74
CA ARG A 372 -2.87 12.16 -7.65
C ARG A 372 -2.27 10.82 -7.25
N PHE A 373 -2.88 9.73 -7.73
CA PHE A 373 -2.31 8.39 -7.61
C PHE A 373 -2.57 7.55 -8.86
N PHE A 374 -1.69 6.57 -9.09
CA PHE A 374 -1.81 5.54 -10.10
C PHE A 374 -1.89 4.16 -9.43
N ALA A 375 -2.84 3.34 -9.86
CA ALA A 375 -3.02 1.97 -9.37
C ALA A 375 -3.28 1.03 -10.55
N LEU A 376 -2.57 -0.09 -10.57
CA LEU A 376 -2.62 -1.07 -11.66
C LEU A 376 -2.51 -2.48 -11.07
N SER A 377 -3.33 -3.40 -11.57
CA SER A 377 -3.19 -4.82 -11.28
C SER A 377 -2.56 -5.55 -12.47
N ALA A 378 -1.84 -6.64 -12.19
CA ALA A 378 -1.20 -7.47 -13.19
C ALA A 378 -1.03 -8.92 -12.69
N GLU A 379 -0.61 -9.79 -13.59
CA GLU A 379 -0.20 -11.17 -13.30
C GLU A 379 1.29 -11.35 -13.63
N ILE A 380 2.04 -11.90 -12.68
CA ILE A 380 3.43 -12.35 -12.85
C ILE A 380 3.40 -13.85 -13.11
N GLY A 381 4.12 -14.32 -14.13
CA GLY A 381 4.36 -15.75 -14.33
C GLY A 381 4.59 -16.16 -15.77
N LYS A 382 4.08 -15.40 -16.74
CA LYS A 382 4.44 -15.57 -18.15
C LYS A 382 5.72 -14.78 -18.40
N GLN A 383 6.85 -15.47 -18.62
CA GLN A 383 8.13 -14.84 -18.97
C GLN A 383 8.38 -14.99 -20.46
N ARG A 384 8.79 -13.91 -21.13
CA ARG A 384 9.20 -13.95 -22.54
C ARG A 384 10.64 -14.45 -22.70
N ASP A 385 11.50 -14.04 -21.78
CA ASP A 385 12.94 -14.25 -21.80
C ASP A 385 13.49 -14.21 -20.36
N LYS A 386 14.81 -14.31 -20.22
CA LYS A 386 15.48 -14.27 -18.92
C LYS A 386 15.57 -12.87 -18.32
N GLY A 387 15.32 -11.80 -19.06
CA GLY A 387 15.54 -10.41 -18.64
C GLY A 387 17.00 -10.04 -18.34
N HIS A 388 17.19 -8.80 -17.87
CA HIS A 388 18.48 -8.24 -17.46
C HIS A 388 18.86 -8.61 -16.02
N ASP A 389 20.14 -8.74 -15.72
CA ASP A 389 20.63 -9.02 -14.36
C ASP A 389 20.08 -8.03 -13.33
N GLY A 390 19.75 -8.52 -12.13
CA GLY A 390 19.06 -7.75 -11.09
C GLY A 390 17.72 -8.38 -10.72
N VAL A 391 16.81 -7.61 -10.14
CA VAL A 391 15.51 -8.09 -9.68
C VAL A 391 14.49 -7.78 -10.76
N ARG A 392 13.72 -8.77 -11.23
CA ARG A 392 12.78 -8.53 -12.34
C ARG A 392 11.61 -9.48 -12.44
N ALA A 393 10.62 -9.07 -13.23
CA ALA A 393 9.76 -10.00 -13.95
C ALA A 393 9.00 -9.29 -15.08
N TRP A 394 8.53 -10.07 -16.05
CA TRP A 394 7.43 -9.66 -16.90
C TRP A 394 6.10 -9.66 -16.13
N PHE A 395 5.39 -8.54 -16.22
CA PHE A 395 4.04 -8.37 -15.72
C PHE A 395 3.11 -8.28 -16.92
N THR A 396 2.07 -9.10 -16.91
CA THR A 396 1.10 -9.25 -18.01
C THR A 396 -0.31 -9.08 -17.49
N GLU A 397 -1.31 -9.11 -18.37
CA GLU A 397 -2.73 -8.98 -17.99
C GLU A 397 -3.00 -7.70 -17.18
N LEU A 398 -2.46 -6.58 -17.65
CA LEU A 398 -2.58 -5.28 -17.01
C LEU A 398 -4.04 -4.83 -16.93
N GLN A 399 -4.50 -4.37 -15.76
CA GLN A 399 -5.85 -3.83 -15.56
C GLN A 399 -5.86 -2.59 -14.67
N MET A 400 -6.61 -1.57 -15.08
CA MET A 400 -6.93 -0.36 -14.29
C MET A 400 -8.43 -0.29 -14.09
N ASP A 401 -8.91 -0.06 -12.86
CA ASP A 401 -10.34 -0.05 -12.54
C ASP A 401 -11.08 -1.31 -13.04
N GLU A 402 -10.44 -2.48 -12.92
CA GLU A 402 -10.95 -3.79 -13.41
C GLU A 402 -11.06 -3.91 -14.94
N GLU A 403 -10.66 -2.89 -15.70
CA GLU A 403 -10.67 -2.90 -17.16
C GLU A 403 -9.27 -3.23 -17.71
N PRO A 404 -9.16 -4.12 -18.72
CA PRO A 404 -7.90 -4.39 -19.40
C PRO A 404 -7.24 -3.15 -20.00
N VAL A 405 -5.92 -3.10 -19.92
CA VAL A 405 -5.06 -2.06 -20.48
C VAL A 405 -4.09 -2.69 -21.49
N SER A 406 -4.15 -2.25 -22.74
CA SER A 406 -3.15 -2.61 -23.75
C SER A 406 -1.83 -1.86 -23.49
N ILE A 407 -0.72 -2.38 -24.03
CA ILE A 407 0.58 -1.71 -23.86
C ILE A 407 0.60 -0.26 -24.41
N PRO A 408 0.04 0.04 -25.59
CA PRO A 408 -0.07 1.43 -26.05
C PRO A 408 -0.89 2.33 -25.12
N GLU A 409 -2.02 1.85 -24.58
CA GLU A 409 -2.81 2.61 -23.60
C GLU A 409 -2.03 2.81 -22.28
N PHE A 410 -1.27 1.81 -21.84
CA PHE A 410 -0.42 1.91 -20.65
C PHE A 410 0.68 2.97 -20.86
N LEU A 411 1.36 2.93 -22.01
CA LEU A 411 2.37 3.93 -22.39
C LEU A 411 1.78 5.34 -22.43
N GLU A 412 0.65 5.53 -23.10
CA GLU A 412 -0.08 6.79 -23.14
C GLU A 412 -0.44 7.29 -21.73
N THR A 413 -0.93 6.38 -20.88
CA THR A 413 -1.40 6.72 -19.54
C THR A 413 -0.28 7.31 -18.68
N PHE A 414 0.87 6.65 -18.56
CA PHE A 414 1.92 7.16 -17.66
C PHE A 414 2.66 8.37 -18.25
N THR A 415 2.89 8.40 -19.57
CA THR A 415 3.62 9.49 -20.23
C THR A 415 2.84 10.80 -20.20
N LYS A 416 1.55 10.77 -20.60
CA LYS A 416 0.67 11.93 -20.59
C LYS A 416 0.43 12.48 -19.18
N ASN A 417 0.42 11.61 -18.17
CA ASN A 417 0.24 12.00 -16.78
C ASN A 417 1.55 12.41 -16.08
N ALA A 418 2.70 12.37 -16.78
CA ALA A 418 4.03 12.69 -16.27
C ALA A 418 4.39 11.92 -14.98
N LEU A 419 4.05 10.62 -14.94
CA LEU A 419 4.36 9.79 -13.79
C LEU A 419 5.89 9.56 -13.66
N PRO A 420 6.43 9.55 -12.42
CA PRO A 420 7.81 9.17 -12.17
C PRO A 420 8.14 7.76 -12.67
N HIS A 421 9.43 7.47 -12.86
CA HIS A 421 9.90 6.18 -13.37
C HIS A 421 9.81 5.03 -12.34
N HIS A 422 9.74 5.35 -11.03
CA HIS A 422 9.62 4.37 -9.95
C HIS A 422 8.17 4.07 -9.55
N TYR A 423 7.88 2.79 -9.34
CA TYR A 423 6.58 2.30 -8.90
C TYR A 423 6.73 1.30 -7.77
N ALA A 424 5.85 1.39 -6.77
CA ALA A 424 5.79 0.39 -5.70
C ALA A 424 5.08 -0.86 -6.20
N MET A 425 5.60 -2.03 -5.87
CA MET A 425 5.03 -3.33 -6.26
C MET A 425 4.96 -4.30 -5.11
N SER A 426 3.87 -5.06 -5.06
CA SER A 426 3.72 -6.17 -4.12
C SER A 426 2.89 -7.29 -4.72
N GLY A 427 3.02 -8.48 -4.15
CA GLY A 427 2.14 -9.60 -4.44
C GLY A 427 0.71 -9.38 -3.92
N GLY A 428 -0.25 -10.00 -4.59
CA GLY A 428 -1.67 -9.93 -4.25
C GLY A 428 -2.44 -8.89 -5.07
N ARG A 429 -3.67 -8.58 -4.63
CA ARG A 429 -4.54 -7.56 -5.21
C ARG A 429 -4.95 -6.56 -4.13
N GLY A 430 -4.49 -5.32 -4.26
CA GLY A 430 -4.69 -4.24 -3.30
C GLY A 430 -5.28 -2.96 -3.89
N GLU A 431 -5.56 -2.93 -5.20
CA GLU A 431 -5.93 -1.74 -5.96
C GLU A 431 -7.22 -1.13 -5.43
N ALA A 432 -8.26 -1.94 -5.21
CA ALA A 432 -9.54 -1.47 -4.68
C ALA A 432 -9.37 -0.83 -3.28
N MET A 433 -8.54 -1.43 -2.41
CA MET A 433 -8.24 -0.88 -1.09
C MET A 433 -7.49 0.45 -1.18
N LEU A 434 -6.50 0.54 -2.08
CA LEU A 434 -5.70 1.74 -2.31
C LEU A 434 -6.53 2.87 -2.90
N ILE A 435 -7.37 2.58 -3.91
CA ILE A 435 -8.28 3.54 -4.52
C ILE A 435 -9.20 4.13 -3.45
N GLU A 436 -9.76 3.30 -2.57
CA GLU A 436 -10.63 3.77 -1.49
C GLU A 436 -9.84 4.58 -0.43
N ALA A 437 -8.65 4.14 -0.04
CA ALA A 437 -7.79 4.89 0.88
C ALA A 437 -7.40 6.26 0.32
N CYS A 438 -7.01 6.33 -0.95
CA CYS A 438 -6.62 7.57 -1.61
C CYS A 438 -7.80 8.53 -1.77
N LYS A 439 -9.00 8.02 -2.06
CA LYS A 439 -10.24 8.84 -2.07
C LYS A 439 -10.56 9.40 -0.68
N LEU A 440 -10.34 8.63 0.39
CA LEU A 440 -10.50 9.11 1.77
C LEU A 440 -9.46 10.20 2.13
N LEU A 441 -8.28 10.16 1.50
CA LEU A 441 -7.28 11.23 1.59
C LEU A 441 -7.56 12.41 0.65
N GLY A 442 -8.64 12.38 -0.15
CA GLY A 442 -9.00 13.43 -1.10
C GLY A 442 -8.07 13.51 -2.31
N MET A 443 -7.51 12.38 -2.73
CA MET A 443 -6.63 12.26 -3.89
C MET A 443 -7.43 11.87 -5.14
N GLN A 444 -6.94 12.24 -6.32
CA GLN A 444 -7.54 11.90 -7.61
C GLN A 444 -6.84 10.71 -8.25
N GLY A 445 -7.61 9.72 -8.70
CA GLY A 445 -7.07 8.56 -9.41
C GLY A 445 -6.79 8.90 -10.87
N ILE A 446 -5.59 8.57 -11.34
CA ILE A 446 -5.22 8.59 -12.75
C ILE A 446 -5.95 7.44 -13.45
N LYS A 447 -6.72 7.76 -14.48
CA LYS A 447 -7.53 6.80 -15.24
C LYS A 447 -6.75 6.32 -16.45
N LYS A 448 -7.19 5.18 -16.99
CA LYS A 448 -6.72 4.66 -18.28
C LYS A 448 -6.94 5.71 -19.38
N GLU A 449 -5.86 6.08 -20.05
CA GLU A 449 -5.90 6.90 -21.26
C GLU A 449 -6.14 6.03 -22.49
N LYS A 450 -6.89 6.56 -23.47
CA LYS A 450 -7.02 5.92 -24.77
C LYS A 450 -5.81 6.30 -25.61
N TYR A 451 -5.21 5.30 -26.26
CA TYR A 451 -4.14 5.54 -27.22
C TYR A 451 -4.66 6.22 -28.50
N HIS A 452 -3.93 7.24 -28.93
CA HIS A 452 -4.13 7.94 -30.19
C HIS A 452 -2.76 8.18 -30.85
N ASP A 453 -2.68 8.15 -32.18
CA ASP A 453 -1.44 8.47 -32.91
C ASP A 453 -1.09 9.98 -32.87
N TYR A 454 -1.92 10.80 -32.22
CA TYR A 454 -1.78 12.25 -32.11
C TYR A 454 -1.90 12.70 -30.65
N LEU A 455 -1.28 13.85 -30.35
CA LEU A 455 -1.33 14.51 -29.04
C LEU A 455 -2.69 15.16 -28.75
#